data_AF-C0E1F3-F1
#
_entry.id   AF-C0E1F3-F1
#
_cell.length_a   1.000
_cell.length_b   1.000
_cell.length_c   1.000
_cell.angle_alpha   90.00
_cell.angle_beta   90.00
_cell.angle_gamma   90.00
#
_symmetry.space_group_name_H-M   'P 1'
#
loop_
_entity.id
_entity.type
_entity.pdbx_description
1 polymer ?
#
loop_
_entity_poly.entity_id
_entity_poly.type
_entity_poly.pdbx_seq_one_letter_code
_entity_poly.pdbx_strand_id
1 'polypeptide(L)'
;DEDHYQGKWHKGWWNTGDIVYLDKLLRIRFVDRNADKFSDHSLTHMESALLQQLPAAQEIILLPVARQELVPVAIPNAGETSQFQEQWSLVDIPNVILRDPVLLTWDQIPLTSTWKIRRRNLMQNLGLNIDWIDRRYA
;
A
#
# COMPACT_ATOMS: atom_id res chain seq x y z
N ASP A 1 3.46 5.11 20.76
CA ASP A 1 2.66 6.10 21.51
C ASP A 1 1.48 5.40 22.15
N GLU A 2 1.40 5.46 23.48
CA GLU A 2 0.43 4.73 24.32
C GLU A 2 -1.03 4.94 23.91
N ASP A 3 -1.36 6.12 23.34
CA ASP A 3 -2.69 6.45 22.85
C ASP A 3 -3.16 5.50 21.72
N HIS A 4 -2.26 5.12 20.81
CA HIS A 4 -2.56 4.13 19.76
C HIS A 4 -2.77 2.72 20.34
N TYR A 5 -2.13 2.39 21.47
CA TYR A 5 -2.33 1.11 22.14
C TYR A 5 -3.68 1.05 22.86
N GLN A 6 -4.07 2.12 23.56
CA GLN A 6 -5.35 2.19 24.26
C GLN A 6 -6.54 2.18 23.29
N GLY A 7 -6.42 2.86 22.14
CA GLY A 7 -7.46 2.91 21.11
C GLY A 7 -7.76 1.56 20.44
N LYS A 8 -6.92 0.52 20.63
CA LYS A 8 -7.16 -0.82 20.09
C LYS A 8 -8.08 -1.69 20.92
N TRP A 9 -8.35 -1.32 22.17
CA TRP A 9 -9.26 -2.06 23.03
C TRP A 9 -10.70 -1.60 22.79
N HIS A 10 -11.60 -2.54 22.52
CA HIS A 10 -13.03 -2.30 22.45
C HIS A 10 -13.79 -3.37 23.23
N LYS A 11 -14.44 -2.98 24.34
CA LYS A 11 -15.27 -3.88 25.18
C LYS A 11 -14.57 -5.20 25.56
N GLY A 12 -13.29 -5.13 25.95
CA GLY A 12 -12.50 -6.30 26.35
C GLY A 12 -11.91 -7.11 25.18
N TRP A 13 -12.14 -6.69 23.94
CA TRP A 13 -11.54 -7.27 22.75
C TRP A 13 -10.43 -6.40 22.19
N TRP A 14 -9.35 -7.03 21.75
CA TRP A 14 -8.22 -6.36 21.11
C TRP A 14 -8.41 -6.35 19.58
N ASN A 15 -8.45 -5.15 19.00
CA ASN A 15 -8.49 -4.98 17.55
C ASN A 15 -7.09 -5.22 16.96
N THR A 16 -6.91 -6.36 16.29
CA THR A 16 -5.63 -6.70 15.64
C THR A 16 -5.32 -5.79 14.47
N GLY A 17 -6.35 -5.17 13.87
CA GLY A 17 -6.26 -4.39 12.65
C GLY A 17 -6.24 -5.24 11.37
N ASP A 18 -6.44 -6.55 11.48
CA ASP A 18 -6.46 -7.46 10.35
C ASP A 18 -7.89 -7.64 9.83
N ILE A 19 -8.03 -7.68 8.51
CA ILE A 19 -9.25 -8.11 7.83
C ILE A 19 -9.13 -9.60 7.61
N VAL A 20 -10.04 -10.33 8.25
CA VAL A 20 -10.12 -11.78 8.16
C VAL A 20 -11.55 -12.20 7.84
N TYR A 21 -11.70 -13.38 7.25
CA TYR A 21 -13.00 -14.08 7.23
C TYR A 21 -12.86 -15.49 7.77
N LEU A 22 -13.94 -15.98 8.37
CA LEU A 22 -14.08 -17.37 8.81
C LEU A 22 -14.77 -18.15 7.71
N ASP A 23 -14.11 -19.18 7.18
CA ASP A 23 -14.74 -20.01 6.17
C ASP A 23 -15.69 -21.08 6.77
N LYS A 24 -16.40 -21.81 5.91
CA LYS A 24 -17.36 -22.85 6.34
C LYS A 24 -16.71 -24.01 7.10
N LEU A 25 -15.38 -24.14 7.05
CA LEU A 25 -14.61 -25.14 7.78
C LEU A 25 -13.99 -24.56 9.07
N LEU A 26 -14.46 -23.38 9.50
CA LEU A 26 -13.99 -22.67 10.68
C LEU A 26 -12.50 -22.29 10.62
N ARG A 27 -11.95 -22.10 9.41
CA ARG A 27 -10.57 -21.61 9.23
C ARG A 27 -10.58 -20.10 9.11
N ILE A 28 -9.67 -19.44 9.82
CA ILE A 28 -9.45 -18.00 9.71
C ILE A 28 -8.56 -17.74 8.49
N ARG A 29 -9.07 -16.96 7.54
CA ARG A 29 -8.35 -16.54 6.34
C ARG A 29 -7.98 -15.07 6.47
N PHE A 30 -6.68 -14.79 6.47
CA PHE A 30 -6.15 -13.43 6.45
C PHE A 30 -6.24 -12.88 5.03
N VAL A 31 -6.95 -11.76 4.89
CA VAL A 31 -7.17 -11.10 3.59
C VAL A 31 -6.23 -9.93 3.45
N ASP A 32 -6.24 -9.03 4.44
CA ASP A 32 -5.49 -7.78 4.39
C ASP A 32 -5.44 -7.13 5.78
N ARG A 33 -4.95 -5.90 5.88
CA ARG A 33 -5.15 -5.06 7.08
C ARG A 33 -6.22 -4.01 6.82
N ASN A 34 -6.96 -3.61 7.85
CA ASN A 34 -7.96 -2.54 7.69
C ASN A 34 -7.34 -1.23 7.17
N ALA A 35 -6.04 -1.05 7.42
CA ALA A 35 -5.27 0.07 6.93
C ALA A 35 -5.02 0.07 5.40
N ASP A 36 -5.20 -1.07 4.75
CA ASP A 36 -4.84 -1.31 3.34
C ASP A 36 -6.05 -1.27 2.40
N LYS A 37 -7.27 -1.08 2.94
CA LYS A 37 -8.47 -0.82 2.13
C LYS A 37 -8.37 0.53 1.42
N PHE A 38 -8.58 0.55 0.11
CA PHE A 38 -8.65 1.74 -0.73
C PHE A 38 -9.87 1.67 -1.66
N SER A 39 -10.85 2.55 -1.45
CA SER A 39 -12.15 2.43 -2.10
C SER A 39 -12.71 1.00 -1.95
N ASP A 40 -13.11 0.36 -3.05
CA ASP A 40 -13.54 -1.03 -3.16
C ASP A 40 -12.38 -2.04 -3.36
N HIS A 41 -11.13 -1.56 -3.32
CA HIS A 41 -9.93 -2.36 -3.57
C HIS A 41 -9.07 -2.56 -2.31
N SER A 42 -8.17 -3.55 -2.37
CA SER A 42 -7.08 -3.77 -1.42
C SER A 42 -5.78 -3.30 -2.06
N LEU A 43 -5.07 -2.37 -1.42
CA LEU A 43 -3.79 -1.87 -1.92
C LEU A 43 -2.78 -3.01 -2.05
N THR A 44 -2.67 -3.85 -1.01
CA THR A 44 -1.77 -5.01 -0.99
C THR A 44 -2.05 -5.97 -2.16
N HIS A 45 -3.32 -6.21 -2.46
CA HIS A 45 -3.72 -7.04 -3.58
C HIS A 45 -3.37 -6.40 -4.93
N MET A 46 -3.62 -5.10 -5.08
CA MET A 46 -3.25 -4.35 -6.28
C MET A 46 -1.74 -4.33 -6.51
N GLU A 47 -0.94 -4.05 -5.47
CA GLU A 47 0.52 -4.08 -5.49
C GLU A 47 1.02 -5.46 -5.96
N SER A 48 0.48 -6.53 -5.39
CA SER A 48 0.82 -7.91 -5.77
C SER A 48 0.46 -8.24 -7.22
N ALA A 49 -0.72 -7.80 -7.68
CA ALA A 49 -1.16 -8.02 -9.06
C ALA A 49 -0.29 -7.24 -10.06
N LEU A 50 0.05 -5.99 -9.74
CA LEU A 50 0.95 -5.18 -10.57
C LEU A 50 2.34 -5.81 -10.65
N LEU A 51 2.89 -6.31 -9.54
CA LEU A 51 4.19 -7.00 -9.55
C LEU A 51 4.19 -8.27 -10.41
N GLN A 52 3.07 -8.98 -10.49
CA GLN A 52 2.95 -10.14 -11.39
C GLN A 52 2.88 -9.72 -12.87
N GLN A 53 2.28 -8.56 -13.16
CA GLN A 53 2.11 -8.05 -14.52
C GLN A 53 3.35 -7.30 -15.04
N LEU A 54 4.16 -6.73 -14.15
CA LEU A 54 5.28 -5.86 -14.45
C LEU A 54 6.59 -6.54 -14.03
N PRO A 55 7.11 -7.50 -14.82
CA PRO A 55 8.30 -8.26 -14.43
C PRO A 55 9.56 -7.39 -14.33
N ALA A 56 9.57 -6.19 -14.92
CA ALA A 56 10.66 -5.22 -14.80
C ALA A 56 10.67 -4.48 -13.45
N ALA A 57 9.66 -4.71 -12.58
CA ALA A 57 9.59 -4.16 -11.24
C ALA A 57 10.04 -5.18 -10.19
N GLN A 58 10.91 -4.74 -9.28
CA GLN A 58 11.28 -5.47 -8.08
C GLN A 58 10.26 -5.26 -6.96
N GLU A 59 9.72 -4.04 -6.82
CA GLU A 59 8.75 -3.66 -5.79
C GLU A 59 7.82 -2.55 -6.32
N ILE A 60 6.55 -2.60 -5.92
CA ILE A 60 5.54 -1.58 -6.26
C ILE A 60 4.76 -1.26 -5.00
N ILE A 61 4.73 0.03 -4.64
CA ILE A 61 4.06 0.55 -3.47
C ILE A 61 3.01 1.55 -3.95
N LEU A 62 1.76 1.34 -3.56
CA LEU A 62 0.67 2.24 -3.91
C LEU A 62 0.40 3.18 -2.73
N LEU A 63 0.61 4.48 -2.95
CA LEU A 63 0.40 5.51 -1.94
C LEU A 63 -0.90 6.26 -2.23
N PRO A 64 -1.97 6.01 -1.46
CA PRO A 64 -3.21 6.72 -1.69
C PRO A 64 -3.10 8.19 -1.26
N VAL A 65 -3.57 9.10 -2.12
CA VAL A 65 -3.53 10.57 -1.92
C VAL A 65 -4.92 11.21 -1.97
N ALA A 66 -5.92 10.49 -2.50
CA ALA A 66 -7.34 10.85 -2.42
C ALA A 66 -8.20 9.57 -2.47
N ARG A 67 -9.54 9.70 -2.47
CA ARG A 67 -10.47 8.54 -2.46
C ARG A 67 -10.27 7.54 -3.60
N GLN A 68 -9.86 8.03 -4.77
CA GLN A 68 -9.67 7.23 -5.99
C GLN A 68 -8.34 7.55 -6.67
N GLU A 69 -7.42 8.25 -6.00
CA GLU A 69 -6.14 8.65 -6.59
C GLU A 69 -4.97 8.03 -5.82
N LEU A 70 -4.06 7.42 -6.57
CA LEU A 70 -2.84 6.79 -6.07
C LEU A 70 -1.61 7.43 -6.69
N VAL A 71 -0.56 7.55 -5.89
CA VAL A 71 0.82 7.79 -6.34
C VAL A 71 1.56 6.47 -6.26
N PRO A 72 1.89 5.86 -7.41
CA PRO A 72 2.73 4.66 -7.43
C PRO A 72 4.17 5.04 -7.12
N VAL A 73 4.82 4.20 -6.33
CA VAL A 73 6.27 4.18 -6.17
C VAL A 73 6.75 2.84 -6.66
N ALA A 74 7.74 2.83 -7.55
CA ALA A 74 8.28 1.60 -8.10
C ALA A 74 9.79 1.54 -7.94
N ILE A 75 10.28 0.32 -7.70
CA ILE A 75 11.71 0.00 -7.76
C ILE A 75 11.88 -0.92 -8.97
N PRO A 76 12.35 -0.41 -10.12
CA PRO A 76 12.68 -1.27 -11.25
C PRO A 76 13.85 -2.20 -10.93
N ASN A 77 13.93 -3.33 -11.61
CA ASN A 77 15.14 -4.15 -11.58
C ASN A 77 16.33 -3.35 -12.11
N ALA A 78 17.54 -3.73 -11.66
CA ALA A 78 18.76 -3.05 -12.07
C ALA A 78 18.92 -3.08 -13.60
N GLY A 79 18.94 -1.91 -14.23
CA GLY A 79 19.07 -1.75 -15.68
C GLY A 79 17.75 -1.84 -16.47
N GLU A 80 16.61 -2.09 -15.83
CA GLU A 80 15.31 -2.28 -16.50
C GLU A 80 14.37 -1.06 -16.39
N THR A 81 14.88 0.12 -16.01
CA THR A 81 14.09 1.34 -15.84
C THR A 81 13.23 1.70 -17.06
N SER A 82 13.80 1.65 -18.27
CA SER A 82 13.06 1.98 -19.50
C SER A 82 11.99 0.94 -19.82
N GLN A 83 12.29 -0.34 -19.59
CA GLN A 83 11.33 -1.42 -19.78
C GLN A 83 10.17 -1.32 -18.78
N PHE A 84 10.45 -0.98 -17.52
CA PHE A 84 9.42 -0.70 -16.53
C PHE A 84 8.51 0.44 -16.98
N GLN A 85 9.07 1.55 -17.47
CA GLN A 85 8.27 2.69 -17.95
C GLN A 85 7.37 2.31 -19.13
N GLU A 86 7.89 1.52 -20.08
CA GLU A 86 7.09 1.00 -21.21
C GLU A 86 5.94 0.11 -20.71
N GLN A 87 6.22 -0.85 -19.83
CA GLN A 87 5.20 -1.73 -19.25
C GLN A 87 4.17 -0.94 -18.43
N TRP A 88 4.63 0.04 -17.64
CA TRP A 88 3.76 0.88 -16.81
C TRP A 88 2.79 1.71 -17.66
N SER A 89 3.21 2.16 -18.85
CA SER A 89 2.34 2.95 -19.75
C SER A 89 1.07 2.22 -20.20
N LEU A 90 1.03 0.89 -20.05
CA LEU A 90 -0.10 0.04 -20.40
C LEU A 90 -0.99 -0.30 -19.19
N VAL A 91 -0.61 0.10 -17.98
CA VAL A 91 -1.34 -0.18 -16.76
C VAL A 91 -2.59 0.68 -16.71
N ASP A 92 -3.74 0.03 -16.61
CA ASP A 92 -5.03 0.66 -16.33
C ASP A 92 -5.75 -0.11 -15.23
N ILE A 93 -6.30 0.62 -14.27
CA ILE A 93 -7.06 0.05 -13.15
C ILE A 93 -8.42 0.75 -13.11
N PRO A 94 -9.52 0.01 -13.32
CA PRO A 94 -10.85 0.61 -13.34
C PRO A 94 -11.16 1.39 -12.07
N ASN A 95 -11.70 2.60 -12.23
CA ASN A 95 -12.10 3.51 -11.15
C ASN A 95 -10.94 3.97 -10.22
N VAL A 96 -9.70 3.89 -10.70
CA VAL A 96 -8.51 4.37 -9.99
C VAL A 96 -7.71 5.30 -10.89
N ILE A 97 -7.45 6.51 -10.40
CA ILE A 97 -6.54 7.47 -11.02
C ILE A 97 -5.12 7.15 -10.54
N LEU A 98 -4.27 6.69 -11.46
CA LEU A 98 -2.85 6.48 -11.22
C LEU A 98 -2.07 7.72 -11.68
N ARG A 99 -1.27 8.32 -10.80
CA ARG A 99 -0.24 9.28 -11.22
C ARG A 99 0.92 8.56 -11.88
N ASP A 100 1.79 9.33 -12.52
CA ASP A 100 3.08 8.83 -12.99
C ASP A 100 3.87 8.21 -11.83
N PRO A 101 4.53 7.06 -12.05
CA PRO A 101 5.21 6.34 -11.01
C PRO A 101 6.48 7.09 -10.60
N VAL A 102 6.69 7.23 -9.29
CA VAL A 102 7.95 7.73 -8.75
C VAL A 102 8.94 6.57 -8.68
N LEU A 103 10.03 6.66 -9.44
CA LEU A 103 11.05 5.62 -9.46
C LEU A 103 12.07 5.87 -8.35
N LEU A 104 12.24 4.87 -7.48
CA LEU A 104 13.18 4.92 -6.36
C LEU A 104 14.05 3.66 -6.33
N THR A 105 15.10 3.72 -5.52
CA THR A 105 15.94 2.58 -5.14
C THR A 105 15.66 2.17 -3.68
N TRP A 106 16.06 0.96 -3.29
CA TRP A 106 15.81 0.43 -1.94
C TRP A 106 16.35 1.31 -0.81
N ASP A 107 17.48 1.98 -1.01
CA ASP A 107 18.09 2.88 -0.01
C ASP A 107 17.25 4.16 0.24
N GLN A 108 16.35 4.50 -0.68
CA GLN A 108 15.45 5.64 -0.55
C GLN A 108 14.13 5.26 0.15
N ILE A 109 13.87 3.97 0.34
CA ILE A 109 12.63 3.49 0.97
C ILE A 109 12.80 3.49 2.50
N PRO A 110 11.96 4.23 3.26
CA PRO A 110 12.02 4.19 4.70
C PRO A 110 11.45 2.87 5.23
N LEU A 111 12.28 2.12 5.94
CA LEU A 111 11.92 0.81 6.49
C LEU A 111 11.88 0.83 8.03
N THR A 112 11.14 -0.11 8.59
CA THR A 112 11.27 -0.51 9.99
C THR A 112 12.49 -1.43 10.18
N SER A 113 12.89 -1.69 11.42
CA SER A 113 13.94 -2.67 11.75
C SER A 113 13.63 -4.10 11.25
N THR A 114 12.36 -4.41 10.96
CA THR A 114 11.93 -5.69 10.39
C THR A 114 11.59 -5.57 8.89
N TRP A 115 12.21 -4.63 8.18
CA TRP A 115 12.06 -4.44 6.72
C TRP A 115 10.65 -4.10 6.22
N LYS A 116 9.71 -3.75 7.10
CA LYS A 116 8.39 -3.23 6.67
C LYS A 116 8.51 -1.81 6.18
N ILE A 117 7.88 -1.51 5.05
CA ILE A 117 7.80 -0.16 4.48
C ILE A 117 6.99 0.77 5.39
N ARG A 118 7.58 1.93 5.70
CA ARG A 118 6.92 3.01 6.43
C ARG A 118 6.23 3.95 5.44
N ARG A 119 5.08 3.54 4.91
CA ARG A 119 4.33 4.29 3.87
C ARG A 119 4.11 5.77 4.24
N ARG A 120 3.78 6.09 5.50
CA ARG A 120 3.63 7.48 5.96
C ARG A 120 4.92 8.30 5.82
N ASN A 121 6.06 7.74 6.23
CA ASN A 121 7.36 8.42 6.06
C ASN A 121 7.70 8.57 4.57
N LEU A 122 7.40 7.57 3.74
CA LEU A 122 7.61 7.64 2.31
C LEU A 122 6.77 8.76 1.68
N MET A 123 5.49 8.86 2.04
CA MET A 123 4.62 9.97 1.59
C MET A 123 5.14 11.34 2.01
N GLN A 124 5.64 11.47 3.25
CA GLN A 124 6.25 12.71 3.75
C GLN A 124 7.51 13.06 2.97
N ASN A 125 8.40 12.10 2.72
CA ASN A 125 9.62 12.29 1.93
C ASN A 125 9.32 12.76 0.49
N LEU A 126 8.20 12.29 -0.08
CA LEU A 126 7.72 12.67 -1.40
C LEU A 126 6.87 13.96 -1.41
N GLY A 127 6.66 14.60 -0.25
CA GLY A 127 5.85 15.82 -0.14
C GLY A 127 4.37 15.62 -0.45
N LEU A 128 3.85 14.40 -0.30
CA LEU A 128 2.45 14.08 -0.58
C LEU A 128 1.55 14.55 0.57
N ASN A 129 0.36 15.06 0.23
CA ASN A 129 -0.64 15.45 1.23
C ASN A 129 -1.18 14.19 1.93
N ILE A 130 -1.02 14.13 3.26
CA ILE A 130 -1.46 13.03 4.13
C ILE A 130 -2.75 13.33 4.90
N ASP A 131 -3.31 14.55 4.81
CA ASP A 131 -4.49 15.01 5.56
C ASP A 131 -5.74 14.18 5.24
N TRP A 132 -5.78 13.55 4.08
CA TRP A 132 -6.89 12.67 3.69
C TRP A 132 -6.83 11.32 4.43
N ILE A 133 -5.64 10.83 4.78
CA ILE A 133 -5.44 9.58 5.53
C ILE A 133 -5.98 9.75 6.94
N ASP A 134 -5.63 10.85 7.60
CA ASP A 134 -6.04 11.07 8.99
C ASP A 134 -7.57 11.25 9.11
N ARG A 135 -8.22 11.80 8.08
CA ARG A 135 -9.69 11.86 7.98
C ARG A 135 -10.36 10.52 7.66
N ARG A 136 -9.62 9.50 7.21
CA ARG A 136 -10.16 8.15 6.93
C ARG A 136 -10.28 7.29 8.20
N TYR A 137 -9.45 7.56 9.21
CA TYR A 137 -9.38 6.79 10.46
C TYR A 137 -9.98 7.53 11.68
N ALA A 138 -10.42 8.77 11.51
CA ALA A 138 -11.25 9.50 12.47
C ALA A 138 -12.73 9.09 12.32
#